data_AF-A0A512BHY3-F1
#
_entry.id   AF-A0A512BHY3-F1
#
_cell.length_a   1.000
_cell.length_b   1.000
_cell.length_c   1.000
_cell.angle_alpha   90.00
_cell.angle_beta   90.00
_cell.angle_gamma   90.00
#
_symmetry.space_group_name_H-M   'P 1'
#
loop_
_entity.id
_entity.type
_entity.pdbx_description
1 polymer ?
#
loop_
_entity_poly.entity_id
_entity_poly.type
_entity_poly.pdbx_seq_one_letter_code
_entity_poly.pdbx_strand_id
1 'polypeptide(L)'
;MLLPIKPICERKYIRRDSTSIIYVQYCYSSEDRTLLNTEIAIPPNYWNKKRLCISDNLPASFGNVEHLNNELDRIIRLVQDIVSYAVKNKIEEPGSFVKKTFRLDFAISTLNSPDTTSVIEAPLKKKVNKDIYLQLDDYIKSKEKKVTKATLCVYRSMNAQLKAYEEYREKKITFESLDFEFYDSFVDFLTFDYVQRRRKTVLSHLL
;
A
#
# COMPACT_ATOMS: atom_id res chain seq x y z
N MET A 1 -0.94 26.85 -18.70
CA MET A 1 -1.65 26.95 -17.42
C MET A 1 -0.61 27.00 -16.31
N LEU A 2 -0.63 28.01 -15.44
CA LEU A 2 0.24 28.04 -14.26
C LEU A 2 -0.35 27.09 -13.22
N LEU A 3 0.22 25.90 -13.11
CA LEU A 3 -0.16 24.98 -12.05
C LEU A 3 0.39 25.51 -10.72
N PRO A 4 -0.37 25.42 -9.61
CA PRO A 4 0.03 25.96 -8.33
C PRO A 4 1.04 25.05 -7.62
N ILE A 5 2.19 24.84 -8.23
CA ILE A 5 3.28 23.98 -7.76
C ILE A 5 4.49 24.85 -7.44
N LYS A 6 5.06 24.67 -6.25
CA LYS A 6 6.23 25.43 -5.78
C LYS A 6 7.19 24.55 -4.99
N PRO A 7 8.46 24.40 -5.40
CA PRO A 7 9.45 23.78 -4.55
C PRO A 7 9.79 24.70 -3.37
N ILE A 8 9.92 24.13 -2.18
CA ILE A 8 10.21 24.85 -0.94
C ILE A 8 11.28 24.11 -0.14
N CYS A 9 12.18 24.86 0.48
CA CYS A 9 13.09 24.39 1.51
C CYS A 9 12.98 25.36 2.69
N GLU A 10 12.38 24.91 3.79
CA GLU A 10 12.12 25.76 4.96
C GLU A 10 13.04 25.41 6.12
N ARG A 11 13.51 26.44 6.83
CA ARG A 11 14.36 26.29 8.03
C ARG A 11 13.66 25.55 9.17
N LYS A 12 12.33 25.47 9.18
CA LYS A 12 11.59 24.75 10.22
C LYS A 12 11.74 23.22 10.11
N TYR A 13 12.15 22.72 8.94
CA TYR A 13 12.33 21.28 8.67
C TYR A 13 13.79 20.84 8.73
N ILE A 14 14.63 21.59 9.44
CA ILE A 14 16.05 21.22 9.64
C ILE A 14 16.12 19.93 10.45
N ARG A 15 16.88 18.99 9.91
CA ARG A 15 17.20 17.69 10.52
C ARG A 15 18.43 17.82 11.44
N ARG A 16 18.73 16.76 12.18
CA ARG A 16 19.87 16.70 13.13
C ARG A 16 21.24 16.90 12.45
N ASP A 17 21.34 16.62 11.16
CA ASP A 17 22.51 16.77 10.29
C ASP A 17 22.64 18.19 9.69
N SER A 18 21.84 19.16 10.12
CA SER A 18 21.78 20.55 9.61
C SER A 18 21.28 20.70 8.16
N THR A 19 20.78 19.62 7.55
CA THR A 19 20.15 19.66 6.23
C THR A 19 18.63 19.77 6.32
N SER A 20 17.97 20.19 5.25
CA SER A 20 16.52 20.16 5.08
C SER A 20 16.20 19.56 3.73
N ILE A 21 15.13 18.78 3.67
CA ILE A 21 14.62 18.27 2.40
C ILE A 21 13.95 19.40 1.63
N ILE A 22 14.14 19.42 0.33
CA ILE A 22 13.33 20.19 -0.60
C ILE A 22 12.00 19.45 -0.78
N TYR A 23 10.88 20.14 -0.58
CA TYR A 23 9.55 19.61 -0.84
C TYR A 23 8.96 20.29 -2.06
N VAL A 24 8.23 19.57 -2.90
CA VAL A 24 7.35 20.18 -3.90
C VAL A 24 5.99 20.40 -3.25
N GLN A 25 5.61 21.66 -3.08
CA GLN A 25 4.32 22.06 -2.53
C GLN A 25 3.31 22.23 -3.66
N TYR A 26 2.23 21.45 -3.61
CA TYR A 26 1.08 21.61 -4.48
C TYR A 26 -0.05 22.33 -3.72
N CYS A 27 -0.40 23.53 -4.16
CA CYS A 27 -1.43 24.39 -3.57
C CYS A 27 -2.72 24.27 -4.37
N TYR A 28 -3.47 23.19 -4.17
CA TYR A 28 -4.77 23.01 -4.82
C TYR A 28 -5.82 23.99 -4.28
N SER A 29 -5.82 24.20 -2.96
CA SER A 29 -6.67 25.17 -2.28
C SER A 29 -5.83 26.01 -1.29
N SER A 30 -6.36 27.15 -0.88
CA SER A 30 -5.77 28.03 0.15
C SER A 30 -5.46 27.27 1.45
N GLU A 31 -6.34 26.32 1.77
CA GLU A 31 -6.34 25.48 2.97
C GLU A 31 -5.61 24.15 2.74
N ASP A 32 -5.79 23.52 1.57
CA ASP A 32 -5.20 22.23 1.25
C ASP A 32 -3.90 22.34 0.45
N ARG A 33 -2.78 22.31 1.19
CA ARG A 33 -1.43 22.28 0.62
C ARG A 33 -0.81 20.91 0.82
N THR A 34 -0.50 20.25 -0.28
CA THR A 34 0.14 18.93 -0.27
C THR A 34 1.65 19.10 -0.42
N LEU A 35 2.43 18.53 0.51
CA LEU A 35 3.89 18.49 0.44
C LEU A 35 4.35 17.13 -0.11
N LEU A 36 5.13 17.16 -1.18
CA LEU A 36 5.72 15.98 -1.82
C LEU A 36 7.21 15.97 -1.53
N ASN A 37 7.70 14.85 -1.01
CA ASN A 37 9.10 14.70 -0.61
C ASN A 37 9.98 14.42 -1.84
N THR A 38 11.00 15.25 -2.10
CA THR A 38 11.93 15.04 -3.22
C THR A 38 13.14 14.18 -2.86
N GLU A 39 13.33 13.86 -1.57
CA GLU A 39 14.54 13.20 -1.02
C GLU A 39 15.85 13.99 -1.18
N ILE A 40 15.84 15.11 -1.90
CA ILE A 40 16.98 16.03 -2.03
C ILE A 40 17.13 16.83 -0.74
N ALA A 41 18.21 16.55 0.01
CA ALA A 41 18.51 17.24 1.26
C ALA A 41 19.69 18.21 1.09
N ILE A 42 19.46 19.48 1.40
CA ILE A 42 20.48 20.53 1.37
C ILE A 42 20.36 21.43 2.60
N PRO A 43 21.43 22.10 3.05
CA PRO A 43 21.31 23.11 4.08
C PRO A 43 20.42 24.27 3.58
N PRO A 44 19.41 24.73 4.35
CA PRO A 44 18.47 25.76 3.90
C PRO A 44 19.09 27.10 3.49
N ASN A 45 20.33 27.37 3.93
CA ASN A 45 21.06 28.59 3.58
C ASN A 45 21.44 28.64 2.09
N TYR A 46 21.54 27.47 1.44
CA TYR A 46 21.85 27.36 0.02
C TYR A 46 20.60 27.23 -0.86
N TRP A 47 19.40 27.44 -0.30
CA TRP A 47 18.16 27.48 -1.09
C TRP A 47 17.82 28.91 -1.51
N ASN A 48 17.73 29.16 -2.81
CA ASN A 48 17.34 30.46 -3.34
C ASN A 48 15.81 30.57 -3.44
N LYS A 49 15.18 31.25 -2.48
CA LYS A 49 13.72 31.43 -2.44
C LYS A 49 13.14 32.23 -3.63
N LYS A 50 13.92 33.11 -4.24
CA LYS A 50 13.48 33.94 -5.38
C LYS A 50 13.52 33.14 -6.68
N ARG A 51 14.61 32.39 -6.89
CA ARG A 51 14.83 31.57 -8.09
C ARG A 51 14.25 30.15 -7.99
N LEU A 52 13.84 29.73 -6.80
CA LEU A 52 13.32 28.39 -6.51
C LEU A 52 14.29 27.27 -6.90
N CYS A 53 15.58 27.52 -6.71
CA CYS A 53 16.66 26.62 -7.08
C CYS A 53 17.72 26.53 -5.97
N ILE A 54 18.60 25.54 -6.07
CA ILE A 54 19.77 25.40 -5.22
C ILE A 54 20.83 26.41 -5.67
N SER A 55 21.49 27.05 -4.72
CA SER A 55 22.55 28.03 -4.97
C SER A 55 23.84 27.35 -5.42
N ASP A 56 24.53 28.00 -6.35
CA ASP A 56 25.84 27.56 -6.88
C ASP A 56 26.95 27.49 -5.81
N ASN A 57 26.75 28.11 -4.65
CA ASN A 57 27.69 28.13 -3.53
C ASN A 57 27.57 26.88 -2.62
N LEU A 58 26.78 25.88 -2.98
CA LEU A 58 26.64 24.65 -2.18
C LEU A 58 28.00 23.92 -2.09
N PRO A 59 28.44 23.49 -0.88
CA PRO A 59 29.66 22.70 -0.75
C PRO A 59 29.53 21.35 -1.46
N ALA A 60 30.60 20.92 -2.14
CA ALA A 60 30.66 19.65 -2.86
C ALA A 60 30.41 18.41 -1.97
N SER A 61 30.54 18.56 -0.64
CA SER A 61 30.21 17.51 0.34
C SER A 61 28.74 17.13 0.34
N PHE A 62 27.84 18.01 -0.11
CA PHE A 62 26.40 17.76 -0.21
C PHE A 62 25.96 17.32 -1.62
N GLY A 63 26.87 17.31 -2.59
CA GLY A 63 26.61 16.87 -3.97
C GLY A 63 26.90 17.94 -5.02
N ASN A 64 26.64 17.59 -6.28
CA ASN A 64 26.82 18.46 -7.43
C ASN A 64 25.55 19.32 -7.64
N VAL A 65 25.70 20.65 -7.60
CA VAL A 65 24.59 21.61 -7.74
C VAL A 65 23.83 21.45 -9.05
N GLU A 66 24.54 21.27 -10.17
CA GLU A 66 23.93 21.15 -11.49
C GLU A 66 23.07 19.89 -11.57
N HIS A 67 23.60 18.76 -11.10
CA HIS A 67 22.86 17.50 -11.02
C HIS A 67 21.63 17.61 -10.13
N LEU A 68 21.74 18.23 -8.95
CA LEU A 68 20.63 18.37 -8.01
C LEU A 68 19.53 19.30 -8.55
N ASN A 69 19.89 20.40 -9.23
CA ASN A 69 18.92 21.26 -9.88
C ASN A 69 18.24 20.55 -11.07
N ASN A 70 18.99 19.78 -11.88
CA ASN A 70 18.42 19.01 -12.98
C ASN A 70 17.42 17.94 -12.49
N GLU A 71 17.76 17.22 -11.42
CA GLU A 71 16.86 16.25 -10.81
C GLU A 71 15.65 16.92 -10.18
N LEU A 72 15.82 18.07 -9.52
CA LEU A 72 14.70 18.84 -8.99
C LEU A 72 13.75 19.29 -10.11
N ASP A 73 14.27 19.78 -11.23
CA ASP A 73 13.49 20.18 -12.39
C ASP A 73 12.73 18.99 -12.99
N ARG A 74 13.37 17.82 -13.10
CA ARG A 74 12.73 16.58 -13.53
C ARG A 74 11.56 16.21 -12.61
N ILE A 75 11.76 16.27 -11.29
CA ILE A 75 10.71 15.97 -10.30
C ILE A 75 9.55 16.97 -10.41
N ILE A 76 9.84 18.26 -10.58
CA ILE A 76 8.81 19.30 -10.75
C ILE A 76 7.96 19.01 -11.99
N ARG A 77 8.58 18.64 -13.13
CA ARG A 77 7.85 18.28 -14.36
C ARG A 77 6.96 17.05 -14.14
N LEU A 78 7.47 16.03 -13.47
CA LEU A 78 6.69 14.83 -13.13
C LEU A 78 5.45 15.19 -12.28
N VAL A 79 5.60 16.06 -11.28
CA VAL A 79 4.46 16.52 -10.47
C VAL A 79 3.49 17.34 -11.32
N GLN A 80 3.99 18.20 -12.22
CA GLN A 80 3.15 18.97 -13.15
C GLN A 80 2.31 18.05 -14.05
N ASP A 81 2.88 16.95 -14.54
CA ASP A 81 2.17 15.98 -15.38
C ASP A 81 1.07 15.25 -14.60
N ILE A 82 1.36 14.78 -13.37
CA ILE A 82 0.36 14.13 -12.50
C ILE A 82 -0.78 15.10 -12.17
N VAL A 83 -0.47 16.36 -11.85
CA VAL A 83 -1.48 17.38 -11.58
C VAL A 83 -2.30 17.69 -12.83
N SER A 84 -1.67 17.82 -13.99
CA SER A 84 -2.35 18.04 -15.28
C SER A 84 -3.33 16.92 -15.58
N TYR A 85 -2.93 15.68 -15.31
CA TYR A 85 -3.79 14.50 -15.44
C TYR A 85 -5.00 14.57 -14.48
N ALA A 86 -4.78 14.90 -13.21
CA ALA A 86 -5.85 15.00 -12.22
C ALA A 86 -6.90 16.08 -12.59
N VAL A 87 -6.43 17.24 -13.05
CA VAL A 87 -7.29 18.34 -13.51
C VAL A 87 -8.07 17.95 -14.77
N LYS A 88 -7.40 17.30 -15.74
CA LYS A 88 -8.04 16.86 -16.99
C LYS A 88 -9.16 15.85 -16.74
N ASN A 89 -8.97 14.93 -15.79
CA ASN A 89 -9.94 13.89 -15.43
C ASN A 89 -10.94 14.30 -14.34
N LYS A 90 -10.93 15.58 -13.90
CA LYS A 90 -11.87 16.12 -12.90
C LYS A 90 -11.95 15.29 -11.61
N ILE A 91 -10.80 14.88 -11.08
CA ILE A 91 -10.74 14.15 -9.80
C ILE A 91 -11.23 15.05 -8.66
N GLU A 92 -12.09 14.54 -7.78
CA GLU A 92 -12.70 15.29 -6.67
C GLU A 92 -11.68 15.80 -5.64
N GLU A 93 -10.64 15.01 -5.33
CA GLU A 93 -9.54 15.40 -4.43
C GLU A 93 -8.15 15.34 -5.09
N PRO A 94 -7.74 16.36 -5.87
CA PRO A 94 -6.46 16.35 -6.58
C PRO A 94 -5.25 16.30 -5.66
N GLY A 95 -5.26 16.95 -4.49
CA GLY A 95 -4.15 16.92 -3.53
C GLY A 95 -3.89 15.52 -2.97
N SER A 96 -4.95 14.85 -2.54
CA SER A 96 -4.95 13.45 -2.07
C SER A 96 -4.44 12.50 -3.15
N PHE A 97 -4.91 12.68 -4.39
CA PHE A 97 -4.46 11.91 -5.55
C PHE A 97 -2.97 12.10 -5.82
N VAL A 98 -2.50 13.34 -5.94
CA VAL A 98 -1.09 13.64 -6.24
C VAL A 98 -0.18 13.06 -5.16
N LYS A 99 -0.54 13.19 -3.88
CA LYS A 99 0.24 12.61 -2.76
C LYS A 99 0.36 11.09 -2.84
N LYS A 100 -0.69 10.41 -3.31
CA LYS A 100 -0.74 8.94 -3.43
C LYS A 100 0.01 8.45 -4.67
N THR A 101 -0.14 9.16 -5.78
CA THR A 101 0.42 8.78 -7.09
C THR A 101 1.90 9.12 -7.20
N PHE A 102 2.35 10.19 -6.56
CA PHE A 102 3.73 10.65 -6.65
C PHE A 102 4.72 9.62 -6.08
N ARG A 103 5.64 9.18 -6.95
CA ARG A 103 6.84 8.40 -6.63
C ARG A 103 7.99 8.92 -7.49
N LEU A 104 9.21 8.93 -6.97
CA LEU A 104 10.39 9.41 -7.69
C LEU A 104 10.65 8.60 -8.98
N ASP A 105 10.35 7.29 -8.95
CA ASP A 105 10.48 6.39 -10.09
C ASP A 105 9.23 6.30 -10.97
N PHE A 106 8.27 7.23 -10.82
CA PHE A 106 6.99 7.13 -11.52
C PHE A 106 7.16 7.38 -13.03
N ALA A 107 6.81 6.38 -13.84
CA ALA A 107 6.83 6.50 -15.29
C ALA A 107 5.51 7.09 -15.80
N ILE A 108 5.56 8.29 -16.39
CA ILE A 108 4.41 9.01 -16.96
C ILE A 108 3.62 8.17 -17.98
N SER A 109 4.28 7.23 -18.66
CA SER A 109 3.65 6.27 -19.59
C SER A 109 2.53 5.44 -18.96
N THR A 110 2.55 5.24 -17.64
CA THR A 110 1.50 4.52 -16.89
C THR A 110 0.20 5.32 -16.72
N LEU A 111 0.20 6.63 -17.01
CA LEU A 111 -1.01 7.47 -16.96
C LEU A 111 -1.91 7.32 -18.21
N ASN A 112 -1.41 6.74 -19.30
CA ASN A 112 -2.15 6.64 -20.56
C ASN A 112 -2.58 5.20 -20.91
N SER A 113 -2.22 4.20 -20.11
CA SER A 113 -2.71 2.83 -20.31
C SER A 113 -4.17 2.72 -19.84
N PRO A 114 -5.02 1.90 -20.49
CA PRO A 114 -6.42 1.68 -20.10
C PRO A 114 -6.60 1.08 -18.69
N ASP A 115 -5.49 0.71 -18.03
CA ASP A 115 -5.44 0.36 -16.61
C ASP A 115 -5.58 1.58 -15.69
N THR A 116 -5.71 2.82 -16.19
CA THR A 116 -5.81 4.00 -15.33
C THR A 116 -7.07 4.03 -14.45
N THR A 117 -8.12 3.30 -14.82
CA THR A 117 -9.26 3.05 -13.92
C THR A 117 -8.83 2.27 -12.66
N SER A 118 -7.77 1.47 -12.74
CA SER A 118 -7.20 0.71 -11.61
C SER A 118 -6.25 1.52 -10.71
N VAL A 119 -5.75 2.68 -11.18
CA VAL A 119 -4.87 3.56 -10.39
C VAL A 119 -5.69 4.47 -9.46
N ILE A 120 -6.93 4.78 -9.83
CA ILE A 120 -7.87 5.57 -9.01
C ILE A 120 -8.31 4.80 -7.74
N GLU A 121 -8.16 3.47 -7.71
CA GLU A 121 -8.51 2.60 -6.58
C GLU A 121 -7.33 1.96 -5.83
N ALA A 122 -6.08 2.38 -6.10
CA ALA A 122 -4.90 1.68 -5.56
C ALA A 122 -4.16 2.48 -4.47
N PRO A 123 -4.72 2.58 -3.25
CA PRO A 123 -3.87 2.44 -2.07
C PRO A 123 -4.35 1.36 -1.10
N LEU A 124 -5.10 0.34 -1.54
CA LEU A 124 -5.52 -0.78 -0.66
C LEU A 124 -5.63 -2.14 -1.38
N LYS A 125 -4.71 -2.45 -2.29
CA LYS A 125 -4.39 -3.85 -2.59
C LYS A 125 -2.91 -4.07 -2.34
N LYS A 126 -2.53 -4.22 -1.06
CA LYS A 126 -1.69 -5.39 -0.73
C LYS A 126 -2.29 -6.51 -1.57
N LYS A 127 -1.55 -7.21 -2.42
CA LYS A 127 -2.06 -8.44 -3.06
C LYS A 127 -2.73 -9.23 -1.94
N VAL A 128 -4.06 -9.13 -1.84
CA VAL A 128 -4.80 -9.79 -0.75
C VAL A 128 -4.65 -11.21 -1.18
N ASN A 129 -3.78 -11.92 -0.49
CA ASN A 129 -3.55 -13.29 -0.81
C ASN A 129 -4.90 -13.97 -0.59
N LYS A 130 -5.57 -14.34 -1.70
CA LYS A 130 -6.92 -14.94 -1.66
C LYS A 130 -6.87 -16.39 -1.20
N ASP A 131 -5.70 -16.89 -0.84
CA ASP A 131 -5.54 -18.15 -0.15
C ASP A 131 -6.18 -18.06 1.24
N ILE A 132 -7.26 -18.82 1.43
CA ILE A 132 -8.00 -18.90 2.69
C ILE A 132 -7.09 -19.30 3.84
N TYR A 133 -6.15 -20.22 3.61
CA TYR A 133 -5.31 -20.75 4.68
C TYR A 133 -4.32 -19.71 5.20
N LEU A 134 -3.76 -18.91 4.29
CA LEU A 134 -2.88 -17.80 4.66
C LEU A 134 -3.65 -16.72 5.42
N GLN A 135 -4.88 -16.40 5.03
CA GLN A 135 -5.73 -15.46 5.76
C GLN A 135 -6.11 -15.98 7.15
N LEU A 136 -6.41 -17.27 7.28
CA LEU A 136 -6.69 -17.90 8.58
C LEU A 136 -5.46 -17.91 9.49
N ASP A 137 -4.27 -18.21 8.97
CA ASP A 137 -3.03 -18.19 9.74
C ASP A 137 -2.67 -16.77 10.19
N ASP A 138 -2.85 -15.76 9.34
CA ASP A 138 -2.64 -14.36 9.69
C ASP A 138 -3.67 -13.88 10.73
N TYR A 139 -4.93 -14.33 10.63
CA TYR A 139 -5.95 -14.09 11.64
C TYR A 139 -5.54 -14.69 12.99
N ILE A 140 -5.11 -15.97 13.02
CA ILE A 140 -4.64 -16.63 14.25
C ILE A 140 -3.49 -15.84 14.88
N LYS A 141 -2.46 -15.48 14.10
CA LYS A 141 -1.32 -14.65 14.55
C LYS A 141 -1.76 -13.33 15.16
N SER A 142 -2.71 -12.64 14.52
CA SER A 142 -3.23 -11.36 15.02
C SER A 142 -3.95 -11.48 16.37
N LYS A 143 -4.50 -12.66 16.67
CA LYS A 143 -5.25 -12.95 17.90
C LYS A 143 -4.38 -13.52 19.01
N GLU A 144 -3.14 -13.96 18.74
CA GLU A 144 -2.27 -14.58 19.76
C GLU A 144 -2.08 -13.75 21.02
N LYS A 145 -2.04 -12.41 20.87
CA LYS A 145 -1.90 -11.47 22.01
C LYS A 145 -3.23 -11.11 22.68
N LYS A 146 -4.37 -11.52 22.12
CA LYS A 146 -5.71 -11.07 22.52
C LYS A 146 -6.60 -12.20 23.05
N VAL A 147 -6.27 -13.46 22.78
CA VAL A 147 -7.09 -14.61 23.19
C VAL A 147 -6.26 -15.65 23.94
N THR A 148 -6.95 -16.51 24.69
CA THR A 148 -6.30 -17.57 25.45
C THR A 148 -5.66 -18.63 24.54
N LYS A 149 -4.67 -19.35 25.05
CA LYS A 149 -4.02 -20.47 24.33
C LYS A 149 -5.02 -21.56 23.92
N ALA A 150 -6.05 -21.81 24.73
CA ALA A 150 -7.11 -22.76 24.40
C ALA A 150 -7.91 -22.31 23.17
N THR A 151 -8.25 -21.04 23.08
CA THR A 151 -8.94 -20.46 21.91
C THR A 151 -8.09 -20.56 20.64
N LEU A 152 -6.78 -20.28 20.72
CA LEU A 152 -5.86 -20.45 19.58
C LEU A 152 -5.80 -21.91 19.11
N CYS A 153 -5.85 -22.87 20.05
CA CYS A 153 -5.91 -24.29 19.71
C CYS A 153 -7.17 -24.60 18.90
N VAL A 154 -8.33 -24.05 19.27
CA VAL A 154 -9.58 -24.22 18.53
C VAL A 154 -9.46 -23.69 17.10
N TYR A 155 -8.91 -22.49 16.91
CA TYR A 155 -8.70 -21.94 15.56
C TYR A 155 -7.78 -22.81 14.71
N ARG A 156 -6.70 -23.33 15.30
CA ARG A 156 -5.78 -24.25 14.61
C ARG A 156 -6.45 -25.59 14.29
N SER A 157 -7.31 -26.10 15.17
CA SER A 157 -8.11 -27.31 14.93
C SER A 157 -9.10 -27.13 13.79
N MET A 158 -9.80 -25.99 13.73
CA MET A 158 -10.69 -25.64 12.62
C MET A 158 -9.92 -25.56 11.29
N ASN A 159 -8.74 -24.93 11.29
CA ASN A 159 -7.90 -24.87 10.09
C ASN A 159 -7.48 -26.27 9.61
N ALA A 160 -7.15 -27.18 10.53
CA ALA A 160 -6.84 -28.57 10.19
C ALA A 160 -8.05 -29.36 9.66
N GLN A 161 -9.26 -29.11 10.17
CA GLN A 161 -10.50 -29.71 9.68
C GLN A 161 -10.82 -29.26 8.25
N LEU A 162 -10.65 -27.97 7.96
CA LEU A 162 -10.84 -27.43 6.61
C LEU A 162 -9.89 -28.08 5.59
N LYS A 163 -8.61 -28.30 5.96
CA LYS A 163 -7.66 -29.01 5.10
C LYS A 163 -8.05 -30.46 4.84
N ALA A 164 -8.48 -31.18 5.88
CA ALA A 164 -8.95 -32.55 5.73
C ALA A 164 -10.20 -32.64 4.84
N TYR A 165 -11.08 -31.65 4.92
CA TYR A 165 -12.25 -31.57 4.05
C TYR A 165 -11.89 -31.20 2.61
N GLU A 166 -10.91 -30.33 2.39
CA GLU A 166 -10.36 -30.04 1.05
C GLU A 166 -9.79 -31.31 0.39
N GLU A 167 -9.09 -32.13 1.17
CA GLU A 167 -8.60 -33.44 0.73
C GLU A 167 -9.74 -34.41 0.41
N TYR A 168 -10.79 -34.47 1.26
CA TYR A 168 -11.95 -35.34 1.05
C TYR A 168 -12.74 -35.01 -0.22
N ARG A 169 -12.96 -33.72 -0.49
CA ARG A 169 -13.74 -33.26 -1.65
C ARG A 169 -12.93 -33.12 -2.95
N GLU A 170 -11.61 -33.34 -2.89
CA GLU A 170 -10.65 -33.18 -3.99
C GLU A 170 -10.71 -31.82 -4.74
N LYS A 171 -11.28 -30.79 -4.11
CA LYS A 171 -11.54 -29.48 -4.71
C LYS A 171 -11.00 -28.39 -3.80
N LYS A 172 -10.26 -27.44 -4.37
CA LYS A 172 -9.68 -26.36 -3.56
C LYS A 172 -10.72 -25.49 -2.89
N ILE A 173 -10.51 -25.14 -1.61
CA ILE A 173 -11.39 -24.21 -0.90
C ILE A 173 -10.97 -22.78 -1.22
N THR A 174 -11.85 -22.04 -1.86
CA THR A 174 -11.70 -20.60 -2.15
C THR A 174 -12.82 -19.81 -1.49
N PHE A 175 -12.66 -18.49 -1.34
CA PHE A 175 -13.69 -17.64 -0.74
C PHE A 175 -15.03 -17.69 -1.48
N GLU A 176 -14.99 -17.93 -2.80
CA GLU A 176 -16.17 -18.07 -3.65
C GLU A 176 -16.88 -19.42 -3.43
N SER A 177 -16.19 -20.42 -2.88
CA SER A 177 -16.76 -21.73 -2.56
C SER A 177 -17.39 -21.81 -1.17
N LEU A 178 -17.43 -20.71 -0.41
CA LEU A 178 -18.04 -20.66 0.92
C LEU A 178 -19.51 -20.24 0.82
N ASP A 179 -20.36 -21.17 0.42
CA ASP A 179 -21.81 -20.99 0.32
C ASP A 179 -22.56 -21.94 1.28
N PHE A 180 -23.89 -21.98 1.15
CA PHE A 180 -24.74 -22.83 1.98
C PHE A 180 -24.44 -24.32 1.76
N GLU A 181 -24.22 -24.73 0.51
CA GLU A 181 -23.94 -26.13 0.15
C GLU A 181 -22.60 -26.59 0.71
N PHE A 182 -21.58 -25.71 0.69
CA PHE A 182 -20.32 -25.94 1.38
C PHE A 182 -20.51 -26.18 2.88
N TYR A 183 -21.31 -25.34 3.54
CA TYR A 183 -21.51 -25.47 4.98
C TYR A 183 -22.20 -26.80 5.32
N ASP A 184 -23.25 -27.14 4.59
CA ASP A 184 -24.02 -28.38 4.80
C ASP A 184 -23.12 -29.62 4.62
N SER A 185 -22.44 -29.71 3.48
CA SER A 185 -21.53 -30.82 3.18
C SER A 185 -20.30 -30.88 4.09
N PHE A 186 -19.82 -29.73 4.60
CA PHE A 186 -18.73 -29.70 5.57
C PHE A 186 -19.18 -30.22 6.94
N VAL A 187 -20.40 -29.90 7.38
CA VAL A 187 -20.97 -30.42 8.63
C VAL A 187 -21.20 -31.92 8.54
N ASP A 188 -21.71 -32.40 7.41
CA ASP A 188 -21.87 -33.84 7.16
C ASP A 188 -20.51 -34.56 7.24
N PHE A 189 -19.50 -34.05 6.54
CA PHE A 189 -18.14 -34.58 6.62
C PHE A 189 -17.61 -34.62 8.07
N LEU A 190 -17.80 -33.55 8.84
CA LEU A 190 -17.37 -33.50 10.24
C LEU A 190 -18.08 -34.51 11.13
N THR A 191 -19.29 -34.91 10.75
CA THR A 191 -20.14 -35.81 11.53
C THR A 191 -19.84 -37.28 11.22
N PHE A 192 -19.69 -37.62 9.95
CA PHE A 192 -19.64 -39.01 9.49
C PHE A 192 -18.23 -39.47 9.10
N ASP A 193 -17.46 -38.62 8.40
CA ASP A 193 -16.21 -39.03 7.74
C ASP A 193 -14.95 -38.55 8.47
N TYR A 194 -15.06 -37.46 9.25
CA TYR A 194 -13.90 -36.85 9.89
C TYR A 194 -13.39 -37.66 11.09
N VAL A 195 -12.26 -38.33 10.91
CA VAL A 195 -11.57 -39.05 11.98
C VAL A 195 -10.85 -38.07 12.90
N GLN A 196 -11.44 -37.82 14.08
CA GLN A 196 -10.80 -37.02 15.12
C GLN A 196 -9.52 -37.72 15.60
N ARG A 197 -8.36 -37.05 15.53
CA ARG A 197 -7.05 -37.60 15.95
C ARG A 197 -7.01 -38.18 17.38
N ARG A 198 -7.94 -37.78 18.26
CA ARG A 198 -8.05 -38.27 19.64
C ARG A 198 -9.03 -39.45 19.83
N ARG A 199 -9.89 -39.77 18.86
CA ARG A 199 -10.83 -40.91 18.90
C ARG A 199 -10.45 -41.91 17.81
N LYS A 200 -10.05 -43.13 18.22
CA LYS A 200 -9.66 -44.23 17.31
C LYS A 200 -10.83 -45.03 16.73
N THR A 201 -12.08 -44.64 17.00
CA THR A 201 -13.27 -45.38 16.58
C THR A 201 -14.00 -44.63 15.47
N VAL A 202 -13.97 -45.19 14.27
CA VAL A 202 -14.82 -44.81 13.15
C VAL A 202 -16.25 -45.24 13.49
N LEU A 203 -17.20 -44.30 13.51
CA LEU A 203 -18.62 -44.63 13.56
C LEU A 203 -19.06 -44.97 12.13
N SER A 204 -18.70 -46.16 11.65
CA SER A 204 -19.29 -46.70 10.43
C SER A 204 -20.74 -47.08 10.72
N HIS A 205 -21.67 -46.53 9.95
CA HIS A 205 -23.08 -46.93 10.02
C HIS A 205 -23.21 -48.45 9.83
N LEU A 206 -23.88 -49.08 10.79
CA LEU A 206 -24.65 -50.30 10.57
C LEU A 206 -25.77 -49.96 9.57
N LEU A 207 -25.60 -50.39 8.32
CA LEU A 207 -26.66 -50.81 7.42
C LEU A 207 -26.16 -52.01 6.61
#